data_AF-A0A1M3EBP2-F1
#
_entry.id   AF-A0A1M3EBP2-F1
#
_cell.length_a   1.000
_cell.length_b   1.000
_cell.length_c   1.000
_cell.angle_alpha   90.00
_cell.angle_beta   90.00
_cell.angle_gamma   90.00
#
_symmetry.space_group_name_H-M   'P 1'
#
loop_
_entity.id
_entity.type
_entity.pdbx_description
1 polymer ?
#
loop_
_entity_poly.entity_id
_entity_poly.type
_entity_poly.pdbx_seq_one_letter_code
_entity_poly.pdbx_strand_id
1 'polypeptide(L)'
;MEGLLEVGVLLLKMDLYMNQINKYILLCILVVLHFGAAFFYSKYILRKAVKLAIEKLIIPYLEKKQFKYCNFTLLPNQYFGICKRKGDWKNVPIFKLFDDTRYNRKLYGKLRYKSMDGRGDFFTTVKISLNGQSQPIEFDCYPGI
;
A
#
# COMPACT_ATOMS: atom_id res chain seq x y z
N MET A 1 -23.39 -21.52 18.46
CA MET A 1 -24.40 -20.55 18.92
C MET A 1 -24.19 -20.12 20.37
N GLU A 2 -23.57 -20.94 21.22
CA GLU A 2 -23.36 -20.64 22.64
C GLU A 2 -22.39 -19.47 22.92
N GLY A 3 -21.29 -19.34 22.17
CA GLY A 3 -20.34 -18.23 22.37
C GLY A 3 -20.88 -16.82 22.05
N LEU A 4 -21.89 -16.70 21.19
CA LEU A 4 -22.55 -15.40 20.91
C LEU A 4 -23.48 -14.98 22.06
N LEU A 5 -24.09 -15.97 22.73
CA LEU A 5 -24.96 -15.74 23.87
C LEU A 5 -24.14 -15.30 25.10
N GLU A 6 -22.98 -15.92 25.32
CA GLU A 6 -22.05 -15.54 26.39
C GLU A 6 -21.51 -14.12 26.22
N VAL A 7 -21.13 -13.73 25.00
CA VAL A 7 -20.70 -12.35 24.70
C VAL A 7 -21.84 -11.36 24.93
N GLY A 8 -23.08 -11.71 24.55
CA GLY A 8 -24.26 -10.87 24.78
C GLY A 8 -24.56 -10.65 26.27
N VAL A 9 -24.47 -11.69 27.09
CA VAL A 9 -24.67 -11.60 28.55
C VAL A 9 -23.55 -10.82 29.23
N LEU A 10 -22.31 -10.95 28.77
CA LEU A 10 -21.18 -10.18 29.30
C LEU A 10 -21.33 -8.68 29.03
N LEU A 11 -21.74 -8.33 27.81
CA LEU A 11 -22.00 -6.94 27.41
C LEU A 11 -23.13 -6.31 28.24
N LEU A 12 -24.21 -7.04 28.49
CA LEU A 12 -25.33 -6.60 29.34
C LEU A 12 -24.91 -6.37 30.80
N LYS A 13 -24.05 -7.25 31.36
CA LYS A 13 -23.52 -7.08 32.73
C LYS A 13 -22.58 -5.88 32.84
N MET A 14 -21.77 -5.62 31.81
CA MET A 14 -20.90 -4.43 31.77
C MET A 14 -21.73 -3.14 31.70
N ASP A 15 -22.88 -3.16 31.02
CA ASP A 15 -23.73 -1.98 30.85
C ASP A 15 -24.45 -1.54 32.14
N LEU A 16 -24.70 -2.50 33.05
CA LEU A 16 -25.29 -2.29 34.38
C LEU A 16 -24.28 -1.78 35.43
N TYR A 17 -22.99 -2.09 35.29
CA TYR A 17 -21.94 -1.75 36.26
C TYR A 17 -21.14 -0.49 35.91
N MET A 18 -21.24 0.01 34.67
CA MET A 18 -20.43 1.12 34.19
C MET A 18 -21.20 2.44 34.31
N ASN A 19 -20.71 3.34 35.18
CA ASN A 19 -21.18 4.72 35.22
C ASN A 19 -20.95 5.40 33.86
N GLN A 20 -21.73 6.43 33.51
CA GLN A 20 -21.75 7.04 32.16
C GLN A 20 -20.34 7.43 31.66
N ILE A 21 -19.48 7.90 32.56
CA ILE A 21 -18.06 8.22 32.31
C ILE A 21 -17.28 7.00 31.80
N ASN A 22 -17.46 5.84 32.42
CA ASN A 22 -16.75 4.61 32.04
C ASN A 22 -17.19 4.11 30.66
N LYS A 23 -18.46 4.34 30.27
CA LYS A 23 -18.96 4.01 28.91
C LYS A 23 -18.25 4.86 27.84
N TYR A 24 -18.06 6.15 28.09
CA TYR A 24 -17.31 7.02 27.17
C TYR A 24 -15.82 6.64 27.07
N ILE A 25 -15.18 6.29 28.19
CA ILE A 25 -13.78 5.82 28.18
C ILE A 25 -13.66 4.53 27.36
N LEU A 26 -14.58 3.57 27.55
CA LEU A 26 -14.60 2.33 26.79
C LEU A 26 -14.80 2.60 25.28
N LEU A 27 -15.71 3.50 24.92
CA LEU A 27 -15.93 3.91 23.53
C LEU A 27 -14.66 4.50 22.91
N CYS A 28 -13.98 5.42 23.61
CA CYS A 28 -12.72 6.00 23.15
C CYS A 28 -11.64 4.95 22.90
N ILE A 29 -11.50 3.97 23.80
CA ILE A 29 -10.56 2.85 23.64
C ILE A 29 -10.91 2.05 22.38
N LEU A 30 -12.18 1.69 22.20
CA LEU A 30 -12.63 0.93 21.03
C LEU A 30 -12.35 1.69 19.72
N VAL A 31 -12.60 2.99 19.69
CA VAL A 31 -12.32 3.84 18.53
C VAL A 31 -10.81 3.85 18.22
N VAL A 32 -9.96 4.06 19.23
CA VAL A 32 -8.49 4.04 19.06
C VAL A 32 -8.01 2.68 18.58
N LEU A 33 -8.54 1.58 19.12
CA LEU A 33 -8.20 0.22 18.68
C LEU A 33 -8.61 -0.03 17.23
N HIS A 34 -9.81 0.42 16.80
CA HIS A 34 -10.26 0.31 15.41
C HIS A 34 -9.35 1.08 14.45
N PHE A 35 -9.01 2.33 14.77
CA PHE A 35 -8.10 3.14 13.94
C PHE A 35 -6.69 2.55 13.91
N GLY A 36 -6.20 2.04 15.05
CA GLY A 36 -4.92 1.34 15.14
C GLY A 36 -4.90 0.10 14.25
N ALA A 37 -5.90 -0.78 14.36
CA ALA A 37 -6.02 -1.98 13.55
C ALA A 37 -6.10 -1.66 12.04
N ALA A 38 -6.90 -0.67 11.65
CA ALA A 38 -7.00 -0.22 10.27
C ALA A 38 -5.64 0.29 9.74
N PHE A 39 -4.90 1.05 10.55
CA PHE A 39 -3.56 1.53 10.20
C PHE A 39 -2.56 0.39 10.00
N PHE A 40 -2.51 -0.58 10.92
CA PHE A 40 -1.62 -1.75 10.76
C PHE A 40 -2.00 -2.61 9.55
N TYR A 41 -3.29 -2.84 9.33
CA TYR A 41 -3.80 -3.58 8.18
C TYR A 41 -3.41 -2.90 6.85
N SER A 42 -3.51 -1.57 6.77
CA SER A 42 -3.10 -0.81 5.58
C SER A 42 -1.60 -0.96 5.26
N LYS A 43 -0.75 -0.98 6.30
CA LYS A 43 0.71 -1.22 6.15
C LYS A 43 0.99 -2.65 5.68
N TYR A 44 0.25 -3.62 6.21
CA TYR A 44 0.38 -5.02 5.80
C TYR A 44 0.05 -5.22 4.33
N ILE A 45 -1.09 -4.70 3.86
CA ILE A 45 -1.49 -4.80 2.45
C ILE A 45 -0.44 -4.15 1.55
N LEU A 46 0.05 -2.96 1.92
CA LEU A 46 1.05 -2.26 1.13
C LEU A 46 2.34 -3.08 0.98
N ARG A 47 2.85 -3.64 2.08
CA ARG A 47 4.05 -4.50 2.04
C ARG A 47 3.84 -5.73 1.15
N LYS A 48 2.67 -6.36 1.24
CA LYS A 48 2.32 -7.50 0.39
C LYS A 48 2.27 -7.12 -1.08
N ALA A 49 1.66 -5.99 -1.42
CA ALA A 49 1.56 -5.49 -2.79
C ALA A 49 2.94 -5.21 -3.40
N VAL A 50 3.84 -4.56 -2.64
CA VAL A 50 5.21 -4.28 -3.08
C VAL A 50 6.00 -5.56 -3.27
N LYS A 51 5.92 -6.49 -2.32
CA LYS A 51 6.61 -7.79 -2.44
C LYS A 51 6.19 -8.52 -3.72
N LEU A 52 4.88 -8.59 -3.97
CA LEU A 52 4.35 -9.20 -5.20
C LEU A 52 4.81 -8.47 -6.46
N ALA A 53 4.91 -7.14 -6.43
CA ALA A 53 5.36 -6.36 -7.58
C ALA A 53 6.83 -6.65 -7.89
N ILE A 54 7.67 -6.75 -6.86
CA ILE A 54 9.08 -7.10 -7.00
C ILE A 54 9.21 -8.48 -7.64
N GLU A 55 8.54 -9.48 -7.08
CA GLU A 55 8.64 -10.88 -7.50
C GLU A 55 8.06 -11.13 -8.90
N LYS A 56 6.91 -10.53 -9.22
CA LYS A 56 6.18 -10.85 -10.45
C LYS A 56 6.47 -9.93 -11.62
N LEU A 57 6.88 -8.69 -11.37
CA LEU A 57 7.06 -7.67 -12.41
C LEU A 57 8.51 -7.20 -12.51
N ILE A 58 9.09 -6.73 -11.40
CA ILE A 58 10.40 -6.06 -11.41
C ILE A 58 11.54 -7.04 -11.72
N ILE A 59 11.63 -8.14 -10.97
CA ILE A 59 12.71 -9.12 -11.15
C ILE A 59 12.68 -9.70 -12.58
N PRO A 60 11.53 -10.21 -13.10
CA PRO A 60 11.49 -10.72 -14.47
C PRO A 60 11.81 -9.68 -15.54
N TYR A 61 11.43 -8.40 -15.34
CA TYR A 61 11.78 -7.33 -16.27
C TYR A 61 13.29 -7.08 -16.32
N LEU A 62 13.95 -7.02 -15.15
CA LEU A 62 15.39 -6.82 -15.07
C LEU A 62 16.18 -7.99 -15.67
N GLU A 63 15.77 -9.22 -15.37
CA GLU A 63 16.44 -10.43 -15.88
C GLU A 63 16.38 -10.50 -17.42
N LYS A 64 15.23 -10.17 -18.01
CA LYS A 64 15.10 -10.07 -19.48
C LYS A 64 16.06 -9.05 -20.10
N LYS A 65 16.43 -8.01 -19.36
CA LYS A 65 17.37 -6.95 -19.78
C LYS A 65 18.81 -7.20 -19.34
N GLN A 66 19.15 -8.40 -18.86
CA GLN A 66 20.49 -8.73 -18.36
C GLN A 66 20.92 -7.87 -17.16
N PHE A 67 19.98 -7.56 -16.28
CA PHE A 67 20.23 -6.89 -15.01
C PHE A 67 19.83 -7.76 -13.82
N LYS A 68 20.53 -7.59 -12.70
CA LYS A 68 20.26 -8.22 -11.41
C LYS A 68 19.59 -7.25 -10.45
N TYR A 69 18.44 -7.65 -9.92
CA TYR A 69 17.76 -6.94 -8.83
C TYR A 69 18.65 -6.86 -7.59
N CYS A 70 18.73 -5.68 -6.96
CA CYS A 70 19.42 -5.51 -5.69
C CYS A 70 18.46 -5.11 -4.57
N ASN A 71 17.76 -3.99 -4.73
CA ASN A 71 16.85 -3.48 -3.69
C ASN A 71 15.78 -2.57 -4.29
N PHE A 72 14.64 -2.47 -3.61
CA PHE A 72 13.57 -1.53 -3.89
C PHE A 72 13.13 -0.83 -2.61
N THR A 73 13.11 0.49 -2.65
CA THR A 73 12.69 1.34 -1.52
C THR A 73 11.49 2.16 -1.93
N LEU A 74 10.36 2.02 -1.23
CA LEU A 74 9.21 2.90 -1.40
C LEU A 74 9.57 4.34 -1.04
N LEU A 75 9.05 5.30 -1.82
CA LEU A 75 9.12 6.70 -1.45
C LEU A 75 8.30 6.95 -0.16
N PRO A 76 8.69 7.95 0.65
CA PRO A 76 7.93 8.31 1.84
C PRO A 76 6.49 8.73 1.48
N ASN A 77 5.57 8.54 2.44
CA ASN A 77 4.17 9.01 2.36
C ASN A 77 3.29 8.37 1.27
N GLN A 78 3.66 7.19 0.76
CA GLN A 78 2.85 6.42 -0.21
C GLN A 78 1.71 5.59 0.46
N TYR A 79 1.51 5.75 1.77
CA TYR A 79 0.53 5.01 2.58
C TYR A 79 -0.91 5.49 2.33
N PHE A 80 -1.07 6.77 2.03
CA PHE A 80 -2.32 7.38 1.62
C PHE A 80 -2.18 7.72 0.15
N GLY A 81 -3.08 7.21 -0.70
CA GLY A 81 -3.11 7.59 -2.10
C GLY A 81 -3.19 9.11 -2.17
N ILE A 82 -2.14 9.75 -2.67
CA ILE A 82 -2.13 11.20 -2.73
C ILE A 82 -3.11 11.58 -3.84
N CYS A 83 -4.32 12.01 -3.47
CA CYS A 83 -5.21 12.75 -4.36
C CYS A 83 -4.53 14.09 -4.67
N LYS A 84 -3.66 14.10 -5.68
CA LYS A 84 -2.94 15.32 -6.08
C LYS A 84 -3.79 16.15 -7.03
N ARG A 85 -3.81 17.46 -6.78
CA ARG A 85 -4.51 18.44 -7.63
C ARG A 85 -3.77 18.61 -8.96
N LYS A 86 -4.57 18.87 -9.99
CA LYS A 86 -4.20 19.13 -11.39
C LYS A 86 -3.19 20.29 -11.44
N GLY A 87 -1.95 20.03 -11.87
CA GLY A 87 -0.89 21.06 -11.99
C GLY A 87 0.54 20.55 -11.93
N ASP A 88 0.79 19.41 -11.24
CA ASP A 88 2.14 18.87 -11.01
C ASP A 88 2.84 18.29 -12.27
N TRP A 89 2.19 18.30 -13.45
CA TRP A 89 2.57 17.43 -14.58
C TRP A 89 2.55 18.12 -15.94
N LYS A 90 3.28 19.23 -16.10
CA LYS A 90 3.40 19.97 -17.37
C LYS A 90 3.80 19.11 -18.59
N ASN A 91 4.25 17.86 -18.41
CA ASN A 91 4.78 17.01 -19.47
C ASN A 91 4.11 15.63 -19.64
N VAL A 92 2.93 15.35 -19.07
CA VAL A 92 2.23 14.07 -19.28
C VAL A 92 1.07 14.25 -20.29
N PRO A 93 1.04 13.54 -21.42
CA PRO A 93 -0.02 13.70 -22.43
C PRO A 93 -1.42 13.45 -21.84
N ILE A 94 -2.27 14.45 -22.01
CA ILE A 94 -3.50 14.75 -21.26
C ILE A 94 -4.61 13.69 -21.42
N PHE A 95 -4.59 12.88 -22.49
CA PHE A 95 -5.72 12.02 -22.85
C PHE A 95 -5.76 10.64 -22.20
N LYS A 96 -4.70 10.18 -21.52
CA LYS A 96 -4.71 8.91 -20.75
C LYS A 96 -4.97 9.09 -19.25
N LEU A 97 -5.25 10.31 -18.81
CA LEU A 97 -5.37 10.66 -17.39
C LEU A 97 -6.78 10.43 -16.80
N PHE A 98 -7.77 10.12 -17.64
CA PHE A 98 -9.18 10.08 -17.23
C PHE A 98 -9.91 8.73 -17.45
N ASP A 99 -9.27 7.72 -18.05
CA ASP A 99 -9.93 6.42 -18.30
C ASP A 99 -9.86 5.43 -17.12
N ASP A 100 -9.13 5.72 -16.05
CA ASP A 100 -9.02 4.82 -14.90
C ASP A 100 -10.13 5.03 -13.88
N THR A 101 -11.34 4.60 -14.25
CA THR A 101 -12.57 4.86 -13.48
C THR A 101 -12.93 3.80 -12.45
N ARG A 102 -12.15 2.74 -12.19
CA ARG A 102 -12.47 1.80 -11.08
C ARG A 102 -11.28 1.26 -10.27
N TYR A 103 -10.04 1.53 -10.66
CA TYR A 103 -8.85 0.97 -10.00
C TYR A 103 -7.64 1.88 -10.24
N ASN A 104 -6.97 2.47 -9.23
CA ASN A 104 -5.64 3.08 -9.49
C ASN A 104 -4.81 3.56 -8.28
N ARG A 105 -4.54 2.70 -7.31
CA ARG A 105 -3.47 3.05 -6.33
C ARG A 105 -2.13 2.91 -7.03
N LYS A 106 -1.40 4.02 -7.19
CA LYS A 106 -0.03 4.04 -7.73
C LYS A 106 0.97 4.14 -6.59
N LEU A 107 2.00 3.31 -6.61
CA LEU A 107 3.12 3.36 -5.68
C LEU A 107 4.37 3.79 -6.41
N TYR A 108 5.15 4.65 -5.78
CA TYR A 108 6.43 5.10 -6.31
C TYR A 108 7.57 4.66 -5.40
N GLY A 109 8.67 4.22 -6.00
CA GLY A 109 9.86 3.79 -5.28
C GLY A 109 11.14 4.00 -6.07
N LYS A 110 12.27 3.77 -5.42
CA LYS A 110 13.60 3.73 -6.00
C LYS A 110 14.04 2.28 -6.15
N LEU A 111 14.41 1.89 -7.36
CA LEU A 111 14.94 0.57 -7.68
C LEU A 111 16.45 0.69 -7.88
N ARG A 112 17.20 -0.15 -7.16
CA ARG A 112 18.63 -0.37 -7.35
C ARG A 112 18.84 -1.70 -8.04
N TYR A 113 19.62 -1.71 -9.12
CA TYR A 113 19.94 -2.89 -9.90
C TYR A 113 21.37 -2.81 -10.45
N LYS A 114 21.94 -3.95 -10.82
CA LYS A 114 23.31 -4.05 -11.35
C LYS A 114 23.30 -4.80 -12.66
N SER A 115 24.30 -4.58 -13.50
CA SER A 115 24.53 -5.46 -14.66
C SER A 115 24.84 -6.89 -14.19
N MET A 116 24.48 -7.89 -15.00
CA MET A 116 24.74 -9.32 -14.69
C MET A 116 26.23 -9.64 -14.54
N ASP A 117 27.10 -8.91 -15.24
CA ASP A 117 28.56 -9.00 -15.10
C ASP A 117 29.12 -8.32 -13.83
N GLY A 118 28.24 -7.73 -13.02
CA GLY A 118 28.60 -7.03 -11.78
C GLY A 118 29.21 -5.65 -11.98
N ARG A 119 29.35 -5.18 -13.23
CA ARG A 119 29.96 -3.88 -13.56
C ARG A 119 28.85 -2.84 -13.71
N GLY A 120 28.74 -1.94 -12.73
CA GLY A 120 27.78 -0.84 -12.74
C GLY A 120 26.63 -1.05 -11.75
N ASP A 121 26.37 0.00 -10.97
CA ASP A 121 25.28 0.10 -10.01
C ASP A 121 24.35 1.22 -10.44
N PHE A 122 23.10 0.86 -10.74
CA PHE A 122 22.15 1.73 -11.38
C PHE A 122 20.95 1.97 -10.48
N PHE A 123 20.38 3.17 -10.61
CA PHE A 123 19.23 3.60 -9.85
C PHE A 123 18.18 4.17 -10.78
N THR A 124 16.94 3.72 -10.67
CA THR A 124 15.80 4.32 -11.38
C THR A 124 14.63 4.56 -10.43
N THR A 125 13.74 5.45 -10.82
CA THR A 125 12.45 5.62 -10.15
C THR A 125 11.46 4.67 -10.79
N VAL A 126 10.65 4.02 -9.98
CA VAL A 126 9.68 3.03 -10.43
C VAL A 126 8.29 3.46 -10.03
N LYS A 127 7.34 3.28 -10.94
CA LYS A 127 5.90 3.37 -10.69
C LYS A 127 5.32 1.96 -10.75
N ILE A 128 4.54 1.58 -9.74
CA ILE A 128 3.78 0.33 -9.67
C ILE A 128 2.29 0.70 -9.68
N SER A 129 1.54 0.22 -10.66
CA SER A 129 0.09 0.38 -10.74
C SER A 129 -0.59 -0.83 -10.06
N LEU A 130 -1.55 -0.57 -9.15
CA LEU A 130 -2.28 -1.60 -8.43
C LEU A 130 -3.78 -1.62 -8.79
N ASN A 131 -4.38 -2.81 -8.81
CA ASN A 131 -5.84 -2.99 -8.93
C ASN A 131 -6.56 -2.69 -7.59
N GLY A 132 -7.89 -2.81 -7.58
CA GLY A 132 -8.73 -2.54 -6.40
C GLY A 132 -8.52 -3.53 -5.25
N GLN A 133 -7.92 -4.69 -5.53
CA GLN A 133 -7.49 -5.66 -4.53
C GLN A 133 -6.05 -5.43 -4.06
N SER A 134 -5.45 -4.28 -4.41
CA SER A 134 -4.05 -3.93 -4.14
C SER A 134 -3.05 -4.92 -4.74
N GLN A 135 -3.41 -5.62 -5.81
CA GLN A 135 -2.48 -6.48 -6.55
C GLN A 135 -1.79 -5.66 -7.65
N PRO A 136 -0.49 -5.88 -7.87
CA PRO A 136 0.24 -5.18 -8.93
C PRO A 136 -0.17 -5.69 -10.31
N ILE A 137 -0.40 -4.75 -11.23
CA ILE A 137 -0.79 -5.04 -12.62
C ILE A 137 0.32 -4.61 -13.58
N GLU A 138 0.91 -3.44 -13.33
CA GLU A 138 1.83 -2.78 -14.26
C GLU A 138 2.99 -2.15 -13.50
N PHE A 139 4.13 -2.04 -14.19
CA PHE A 139 5.39 -1.50 -13.71
C PHE A 139 6.02 -0.63 -14.80
N ASP A 140 6.46 0.57 -14.42
CA ASP A 140 7.18 1.52 -15.30
C ASP A 140 8.47 2.03 -14.63
N CYS A 141 9.52 2.24 -15.42
CA CYS A 141 10.78 2.87 -15.00
C CYS A 141 10.91 4.31 -15.49
N TYR A 142 11.45 5.20 -14.66
CA TYR A 142 11.69 6.61 -14.94
C TYR A 142 13.09 7.07 -14.46
N PRO A 143 14.00 7.44 -15.39
CA PRO A 143 13.88 7.24 -16.84
C PRO A 143 13.83 5.74 -17.20
N GLY A 144 13.34 5.44 -18.41
CA GLY A 144 13.34 4.07 -18.92
C GLY A 144 14.75 3.48 -18.91
N ILE A 145 14.85 2.20 -18.55
CA ILE A 145 16.09 1.39 -18.60
C ILE A 145 16.09 0.64 -19.91
#